data_AF-A0A929B6D4-F1
#
_entry.id   AF-A0A929B6D4-F1
#
_cell.length_a   1.000
_cell.length_b   1.000
_cell.length_c   1.000
_cell.angle_alpha   90.00
_cell.angle_beta   90.00
_cell.angle_gamma   90.00
#
_symmetry.space_group_name_H-M   'P 1'
#
loop_
_entity.id
_entity.type
_entity.pdbx_description
1 polymer ?
#
loop_
_entity_poly.entity_id
_entity_poly.type
_entity_poly.pdbx_seq_one_letter_code
_entity_poly.pdbx_strand_id
1 'polypeptide(L)'
;MSLDNFQICDRDLDDDTLTRYLQAEAIAVDTETMGLVLGRDRLCLVQLCDLQGYVTAIQINKGQTEAPNLQKLLEAENITKVFHFARFDVAQFRYTFGIETKPIFCTKIASKLARTYTSNHGLKNLVMELERVELDKSSQSSDWGNAENLSPQQLSYAANDVRYLIGVRAKLTAMLKREGRWELAQQCFDCIPVFVSLDILSYENVFEH
;
A
#
# COMPACT_ATOMS: atom_id res chain seq x y z
N MET A 1 16.40 -13.25 12.46
CA MET A 1 15.85 -12.95 11.11
C MET A 1 17.05 -12.76 10.22
N SER A 2 17.24 -13.59 9.18
CA SER A 2 18.25 -13.20 8.19
C SER A 2 17.67 -12.03 7.40
N LEU A 3 18.45 -10.96 7.30
CA LEU A 3 18.10 -9.71 6.60
C LEU A 3 18.20 -9.89 5.08
N ASP A 4 18.40 -11.12 4.58
CA ASP A 4 18.77 -11.38 3.19
C ASP A 4 17.67 -11.02 2.18
N ASN A 5 16.42 -10.85 2.63
CA ASN A 5 15.26 -10.46 1.81
C ASN A 5 14.67 -9.08 2.21
N PHE A 6 15.46 -8.21 2.83
CA PHE A 6 15.01 -6.86 3.19
C PHE A 6 16.02 -5.81 2.73
N GLN A 7 15.56 -4.81 1.99
CA GLN A 7 16.37 -3.71 1.51
C GLN A 7 15.85 -2.37 2.04
N ILE A 8 16.77 -1.47 2.37
CA ILE A 8 16.47 -0.06 2.66
C ILE A 8 17.06 0.78 1.54
N CYS A 9 16.26 1.69 0.99
CA CYS A 9 16.68 2.67 0.01
C CYS A 9 16.50 4.09 0.57
N ASP A 10 17.45 4.97 0.28
CA ASP A 10 17.33 6.40 0.59
C ASP A 10 16.70 7.14 -0.60
N ARG A 11 15.63 7.87 -0.34
CA ARG A 11 14.84 8.70 -1.28
C ARG A 11 14.09 7.94 -2.37
N ASP A 12 14.71 6.98 -3.06
CA ASP A 12 14.11 6.30 -4.20
C ASP A 12 14.65 4.86 -4.35
N LEU A 13 14.00 4.05 -5.18
CA LEU A 13 14.50 2.73 -5.56
C LEU A 13 15.79 2.83 -6.38
N ASP A 14 16.72 1.90 -6.16
CA ASP A 14 17.79 1.65 -7.12
C ASP A 14 17.28 0.90 -8.37
N ASP A 15 18.11 0.88 -9.41
CA ASP A 15 17.76 0.33 -10.71
C ASP A 15 17.59 -1.21 -10.70
N ASP A 16 18.34 -1.91 -9.85
CA ASP A 16 18.29 -3.37 -9.76
C ASP A 16 16.97 -3.82 -9.12
N THR A 17 16.56 -3.14 -8.04
CA THR A 17 15.32 -3.41 -7.33
C THR A 17 14.10 -2.92 -8.11
N LEU A 18 14.21 -1.79 -8.81
CA LEU A 18 13.21 -1.40 -9.81
C LEU A 18 13.03 -2.50 -10.86
N THR A 19 14.13 -2.99 -11.45
CA THR A 19 14.09 -4.03 -12.49
C THR A 19 13.43 -5.30 -11.97
N ARG A 20 13.77 -5.71 -10.74
CA ARG A 20 13.13 -6.85 -10.06
C ARG A 20 11.62 -6.67 -9.97
N TYR A 21 11.16 -5.56 -9.41
CA TYR A 21 9.72 -5.34 -9.25
C TYR A 21 9.00 -5.18 -10.59
N LEU A 22 9.67 -4.64 -11.62
CA LEU A 22 9.09 -4.51 -12.96
C LEU A 22 8.79 -5.85 -13.65
N GLN A 23 9.41 -6.94 -13.19
CA GLN A 23 9.18 -8.30 -13.70
C GLN A 23 8.06 -9.05 -12.95
N ALA A 24 7.53 -8.49 -11.86
CA ALA A 24 6.46 -9.12 -11.09
C ALA A 24 5.08 -8.88 -11.72
N GLU A 25 4.15 -9.81 -11.53
CA GLU A 25 2.73 -9.58 -11.89
C GLU A 25 2.03 -8.61 -10.92
N ALA A 26 2.57 -8.54 -9.69
CA ALA A 26 2.00 -7.77 -8.61
C ALA A 26 3.07 -7.40 -7.58
N ILE A 27 2.89 -6.24 -6.97
CA ILE A 27 3.65 -5.80 -5.81
C ILE A 27 2.67 -5.35 -4.72
N ALA A 28 2.98 -5.69 -3.48
CA ALA A 28 2.34 -5.10 -2.31
C ALA A 28 2.95 -3.74 -2.04
N VAL A 29 2.13 -2.77 -1.65
CA VAL A 29 2.55 -1.40 -1.35
C VAL A 29 1.82 -0.91 -0.11
N ASP A 30 2.55 -0.23 0.76
CA ASP A 30 2.00 0.53 1.89
C ASP A 30 2.87 1.78 2.15
N THR A 31 2.36 2.71 2.97
CA THR A 31 3.09 3.92 3.33
C THR A 31 3.02 4.24 4.82
N GLU A 32 4.07 4.86 5.33
CA GLU A 32 4.05 5.49 6.66
C GLU A 32 4.23 7.00 6.54
N THR A 33 3.48 7.72 7.37
CA THR A 33 3.36 9.18 7.33
C THR A 33 3.44 9.73 8.75
N MET A 34 3.60 11.04 8.91
CA MET A 34 3.55 11.66 10.25
C MET A 34 2.15 11.61 10.89
N GLY A 35 1.12 11.23 10.14
CA GLY A 35 -0.28 11.28 10.53
C GLY A 35 -1.20 11.23 9.32
N LEU A 36 -2.51 11.37 9.55
CA LEU A 36 -3.53 11.09 8.53
C LEU A 36 -3.96 12.30 7.71
N VAL A 37 -3.42 13.49 7.97
CA VAL A 37 -3.87 14.73 7.31
C VAL A 37 -2.97 15.04 6.12
N LEU A 38 -3.50 14.88 4.91
CA LEU A 38 -2.82 15.21 3.67
C LEU A 38 -2.35 16.67 3.66
N GLY A 39 -1.13 16.91 3.19
CA GLY A 39 -0.50 18.24 3.13
C GLY A 39 0.05 18.79 4.44
N ARG A 40 -0.45 18.35 5.61
CA ARG A 40 0.18 18.61 6.91
C ARG A 40 1.19 17.52 7.26
N ASP A 41 0.78 16.27 7.12
CA ASP A 41 1.52 15.09 7.55
C ASP A 41 2.22 14.46 6.34
N ARG A 42 3.54 14.67 6.26
CA ARG A 42 4.34 14.23 5.12
C ARG A 42 4.44 12.70 5.04
N LEU A 43 4.67 12.21 3.81
CA LEU A 43 5.17 10.87 3.55
C LEU A 43 6.59 10.70 4.13
N CYS A 44 6.80 9.56 4.80
CA CYS A 44 8.04 9.26 5.50
C CYS A 44 8.69 7.95 5.04
N LEU A 45 7.88 6.94 4.75
CA LEU A 45 8.36 5.63 4.30
C LEU A 45 7.40 5.05 3.27
N VAL A 46 7.95 4.38 2.26
CA VAL A 46 7.19 3.55 1.32
C VAL A 46 7.69 2.12 1.46
N GLN A 47 6.77 1.17 1.61
CA GLN A 47 7.13 -0.24 1.68
C GLN A 47 6.65 -0.96 0.44
N LEU A 48 7.48 -1.84 -0.10
CA LEU A 48 7.17 -2.68 -1.23
C LEU A 48 7.46 -4.14 -0.88
N CYS A 49 6.67 -5.06 -1.42
CA CYS A 49 6.98 -6.49 -1.34
C CYS A 49 6.51 -7.22 -2.59
N ASP A 50 7.35 -8.10 -3.12
CA ASP A 50 6.95 -9.02 -4.19
C ASP A 50 6.37 -10.33 -3.62
N LEU A 51 5.94 -11.22 -4.51
CA LEU A 51 5.39 -12.52 -4.13
C LEU A 51 6.42 -13.46 -3.48
N GLN A 52 7.71 -13.23 -3.74
CA GLN A 52 8.82 -14.01 -3.16
C GLN A 52 9.17 -13.54 -1.73
N GLY A 53 8.51 -12.49 -1.24
CA GLY A 53 8.74 -11.94 0.09
C GLY A 53 9.94 -11.00 0.17
N TYR A 54 10.43 -10.49 -0.97
CA TYR A 54 11.49 -9.49 -0.99
C TYR A 54 10.92 -8.12 -0.67
N VAL A 55 11.28 -7.60 0.50
CA VAL A 55 10.75 -6.35 1.04
C VAL A 55 11.73 -5.22 0.80
N THR A 56 11.25 -4.09 0.29
CA THR A 56 12.01 -2.85 0.18
C THR A 56 11.32 -1.75 0.98
N ALA A 57 12.08 -1.04 1.80
CA ALA A 57 11.65 0.15 2.53
C ALA A 57 12.39 1.38 1.98
N ILE A 58 11.66 2.33 1.41
CA ILE A 58 12.19 3.55 0.82
C ILE A 58 11.96 4.70 1.80
N GLN A 59 13.02 5.28 2.33
CA GLN A 59 12.97 6.44 3.22
C GLN A 59 12.72 7.70 2.40
N ILE A 60 11.70 8.49 2.78
CA ILE A 60 11.35 9.72 2.09
C ILE A 60 11.77 10.93 2.92
N ASN A 61 12.60 11.78 2.32
CA ASN A 61 13.14 12.95 2.98
C ASN A 61 12.13 14.09 3.07
N LYS A 62 12.26 14.91 4.12
CA LYS A 62 11.40 16.08 4.30
C LYS A 62 11.60 17.05 3.11
N GLY A 63 10.49 17.37 2.42
CA GLY A 63 10.51 18.25 1.26
C GLY A 63 10.91 17.58 -0.05
N GLN A 64 11.07 16.25 -0.08
CA GLN A 64 11.28 15.52 -1.31
C GLN A 64 10.01 15.54 -2.17
N THR A 65 10.16 15.89 -3.45
CA THR A 65 9.07 16.03 -4.42
C THR A 65 9.23 15.13 -5.64
N GLU A 66 10.29 14.31 -5.69
CA GLU A 66 10.57 13.41 -6.79
C GLU A 66 11.09 12.06 -6.27
N ALA A 67 10.68 10.99 -6.95
CA ALA A 67 11.16 9.62 -6.79
C ALA A 67 10.95 8.91 -8.14
N PRO A 68 11.75 9.23 -9.17
CA PRO A 68 11.50 8.80 -10.56
C PRO A 68 11.38 7.28 -10.75
N ASN A 69 12.15 6.48 -10.00
CA ASN A 69 12.10 5.01 -10.12
C ASN A 69 10.83 4.46 -9.45
N LEU A 70 10.48 4.96 -8.27
CA LEU A 70 9.20 4.67 -7.63
C LEU A 70 8.02 5.09 -8.50
N GLN A 71 8.07 6.28 -9.11
CA GLN A 71 7.05 6.76 -10.05
C GLN A 71 6.88 5.79 -11.21
N LYS A 72 7.97 5.43 -11.89
CA LYS A 72 7.96 4.48 -13.00
C LYS A 72 7.33 3.14 -12.60
N LEU A 73 7.60 2.65 -11.39
CA LEU A 73 7.02 1.41 -10.89
C LEU A 73 5.52 1.53 -10.58
N LEU A 74 5.11 2.60 -9.89
CA LEU A 74 3.72 2.80 -9.49
C LEU A 74 2.80 3.12 -10.68
N GLU A 75 3.33 3.69 -11.76
CA GLU A 75 2.61 3.98 -13.00
C GLU A 75 2.62 2.81 -14.01
N ALA A 76 3.46 1.79 -13.79
CA ALA A 76 3.60 0.65 -14.69
C ALA A 76 2.29 -0.19 -14.81
N GLU A 77 1.69 -0.20 -15.99
CA GLU A 77 0.37 -0.80 -16.21
C GLU A 77 0.36 -2.33 -16.16
N ASN A 78 1.50 -2.96 -16.40
CA ASN A 78 1.64 -4.43 -16.41
C ASN A 78 1.73 -5.04 -15.00
N ILE A 79 1.74 -4.22 -13.95
CA ILE A 79 2.00 -4.66 -12.57
C ILE A 79 0.91 -4.13 -11.66
N THR A 80 0.19 -5.02 -10.99
CA THR A 80 -0.83 -4.59 -10.03
C THR A 80 -0.21 -4.13 -8.73
N LYS A 81 -0.54 -2.93 -8.27
CA LYS A 81 -0.18 -2.45 -6.94
C LYS A 81 -1.26 -2.83 -5.93
N VAL A 82 -0.90 -3.65 -4.96
CA VAL A 82 -1.82 -4.23 -3.97
C VAL A 82 -1.65 -3.49 -2.64
N PHE A 83 -2.72 -2.82 -2.21
CA PHE A 83 -2.75 -2.06 -0.97
C PHE A 83 -3.77 -2.61 0.01
N HIS A 84 -3.67 -2.22 1.28
CA HIS A 84 -4.77 -2.27 2.22
C HIS A 84 -5.28 -0.87 2.54
N PHE A 85 -6.41 -0.49 1.94
CA PHE A 85 -6.97 0.88 2.00
C PHE A 85 -6.24 1.92 1.13
N ALA A 86 -5.98 1.55 -0.13
CA ALA A 86 -5.26 2.33 -1.13
C ALA A 86 -5.58 3.83 -1.24
N ARG A 87 -6.80 4.28 -0.92
CA ARG A 87 -7.22 5.69 -1.06
C ARG A 87 -6.24 6.64 -0.36
N PHE A 88 -5.76 6.27 0.83
CA PHE A 88 -4.83 7.08 1.59
C PHE A 88 -3.44 7.11 0.94
N ASP A 89 -2.86 5.95 0.67
CA ASP A 89 -1.50 5.83 0.13
C ASP A 89 -1.38 6.48 -1.27
N VAL A 90 -2.38 6.24 -2.13
CA VAL A 90 -2.43 6.83 -3.47
C VAL A 90 -2.58 8.35 -3.39
N ALA A 91 -3.32 8.88 -2.41
CA ALA A 91 -3.36 10.32 -2.17
C ALA A 91 -2.00 10.87 -1.74
N GLN A 92 -1.27 10.16 -0.89
CA GLN A 92 0.07 10.57 -0.47
C GLN A 92 1.06 10.58 -1.65
N PHE A 93 1.01 9.58 -2.53
CA PHE A 93 1.84 9.57 -3.75
C PHE A 93 1.48 10.70 -4.71
N ARG A 94 0.18 10.93 -4.96
CA ARG A 94 -0.25 12.01 -5.86
C ARG A 94 0.11 13.39 -5.30
N TYR A 95 -0.09 13.61 -4.00
CA TYR A 95 0.23 14.88 -3.36
C TYR A 95 1.74 15.14 -3.29
N THR A 96 2.53 14.12 -2.92
CA THR A 96 3.98 14.29 -2.69
C THR A 96 4.78 14.32 -3.99
N PHE A 97 4.43 13.47 -4.96
CA PHE A 97 5.24 13.21 -6.16
C PHE A 97 4.49 13.42 -7.48
N GLY A 98 3.18 13.66 -7.45
CA GLY A 98 2.37 13.75 -8.68
C GLY A 98 2.17 12.40 -9.40
N ILE A 99 2.38 11.27 -8.71
CA ILE A 99 2.31 9.93 -9.29
C ILE A 99 0.87 9.50 -9.56
N GLU A 100 0.63 8.94 -10.76
CA GLU A 100 -0.65 8.35 -11.15
C GLU A 100 -0.65 6.82 -10.99
N THR A 101 -0.81 6.34 -9.75
CA THR A 101 -0.74 4.91 -9.43
C THR A 101 -1.80 4.08 -10.18
N LYS A 102 -1.36 3.09 -10.98
CA LYS A 102 -2.24 2.19 -11.74
C LYS A 102 -1.52 0.92 -12.22
N PRO A 103 -2.20 -0.24 -12.36
CA PRO A 103 -3.51 -0.55 -11.81
C PRO A 103 -3.45 -0.85 -10.30
N ILE A 104 -4.56 -0.61 -9.60
CA ILE A 104 -4.68 -0.75 -8.14
C ILE A 104 -5.53 -1.99 -7.80
N PHE A 105 -5.15 -2.70 -6.75
CA PHE A 105 -6.03 -3.63 -6.03
C PHE A 105 -6.10 -3.23 -4.57
N CYS A 106 -7.30 -2.94 -4.05
CA CYS A 106 -7.50 -2.57 -2.65
C CYS A 106 -8.11 -3.71 -1.85
N THR A 107 -7.31 -4.35 -0.99
CA THR A 107 -7.76 -5.51 -0.18
C THR A 107 -8.87 -5.14 0.81
N LYS A 108 -8.95 -3.90 1.28
CA LYS A 108 -10.04 -3.45 2.18
C LYS A 108 -11.39 -3.36 1.45
N ILE A 109 -11.41 -2.83 0.21
CA ILE A 109 -12.61 -2.83 -0.65
C ILE A 109 -13.00 -4.27 -0.97
N ALA A 110 -12.04 -5.07 -1.45
CA ALA A 110 -12.28 -6.48 -1.77
C ALA A 110 -12.82 -7.26 -0.56
N SER A 111 -12.26 -7.02 0.63
CA SER A 111 -12.73 -7.66 1.86
C SER A 111 -14.15 -7.24 2.22
N LYS A 112 -14.54 -5.97 2.09
CA LYS A 112 -15.91 -5.52 2.36
C LYS A 112 -16.92 -6.18 1.43
N LEU A 113 -16.55 -6.36 0.16
CA LEU A 113 -17.41 -7.00 -0.85
C LEU A 113 -17.47 -8.53 -0.71
N ALA A 114 -16.39 -9.17 -0.27
CA ALA A 114 -16.30 -10.64 -0.18
C ALA A 114 -16.70 -11.21 1.20
N ARG A 115 -16.28 -10.56 2.29
CA ARG A 115 -16.41 -11.05 3.68
C ARG A 115 -17.61 -10.41 4.39
N THR A 116 -18.80 -10.52 3.81
CA THR A 116 -20.02 -9.84 4.29
C THR A 116 -20.57 -10.38 5.62
N TYR A 117 -19.97 -11.43 6.18
CA TYR A 117 -20.30 -12.02 7.48
C TYR A 117 -19.59 -11.34 8.67
N THR A 118 -18.79 -10.30 8.43
CA THR A 118 -18.05 -9.59 9.47
C THR A 118 -17.93 -8.10 9.13
N SER A 119 -17.79 -7.27 10.15
CA SER A 119 -17.42 -5.85 10.03
C SER A 119 -15.90 -5.62 10.16
N ASN A 120 -15.12 -6.66 10.47
CA ASN A 120 -13.69 -6.58 10.75
C ASN A 120 -12.86 -6.66 9.46
N HIS A 121 -12.63 -5.50 8.84
CA HIS A 121 -11.90 -5.37 7.57
C HIS A 121 -10.53 -4.70 7.68
N GLY A 122 -10.00 -4.50 8.90
CA GLY A 122 -8.62 -4.01 9.07
C GLY A 122 -7.58 -5.09 8.76
N LEU A 123 -6.38 -4.66 8.36
CA LEU A 123 -5.30 -5.53 7.88
C LEU A 123 -4.99 -6.69 8.82
N LYS A 124 -4.75 -6.43 10.11
CA LYS A 124 -4.50 -7.48 11.11
C LYS A 124 -5.57 -8.58 11.11
N ASN A 125 -6.85 -8.21 11.12
CA ASN A 125 -7.94 -9.18 11.15
C ASN A 125 -8.02 -9.96 9.84
N LEU A 126 -7.77 -9.29 8.72
CA LEU A 126 -7.79 -9.88 7.39
C LEU A 126 -6.65 -10.90 7.22
N VAL A 127 -5.43 -10.55 7.61
CA VAL A 127 -4.25 -11.44 7.56
C VAL A 127 -4.39 -12.60 8.54
N MET A 128 -4.90 -12.37 9.75
CA MET A 128 -5.14 -13.45 10.71
C MET A 128 -6.16 -14.47 10.17
N GLU A 129 -7.24 -14.02 9.55
CA GLU A 129 -8.26 -14.93 9.01
C GLU A 129 -7.76 -15.69 7.78
N LEU A 130 -7.17 -14.97 6.82
CA LEU A 130 -6.85 -15.53 5.51
C LEU A 130 -5.49 -16.20 5.47
N GLU A 131 -4.47 -15.64 6.13
CA GLU A 131 -3.11 -16.17 6.15
C GLU A 131 -2.77 -16.94 7.43
N ARG A 132 -3.63 -16.89 8.47
CA ARG A 132 -3.36 -17.50 9.78
C ARG A 132 -2.11 -16.95 10.47
N VAL A 133 -1.79 -15.69 10.20
CA VAL A 133 -0.66 -14.97 10.78
C VAL A 133 -1.16 -13.85 11.66
N GLU A 134 -0.65 -13.76 12.89
CA GLU A 134 -0.89 -12.61 13.75
C GLU A 134 0.11 -11.49 13.45
N LEU A 135 -0.41 -10.31 13.11
CA LEU A 135 0.39 -9.10 12.95
C LEU A 135 0.58 -8.38 14.30
N ASP A 136 1.81 -7.97 14.55
CA ASP A 136 2.14 -7.01 15.62
C ASP A 136 1.74 -5.60 15.19
N LYS A 137 1.18 -4.82 16.13
CA LYS A 137 0.75 -3.43 15.94
C LYS A 137 1.56 -2.42 16.76
N SER A 138 2.57 -2.89 17.49
CA SER A 138 3.30 -2.09 18.47
C SER A 138 3.89 -0.78 17.91
N SER A 139 4.22 -0.75 16.62
CA SER A 139 4.91 0.39 15.98
C SER A 139 4.03 1.25 15.06
N GLN A 140 2.72 0.98 14.97
CA GLN A 140 1.79 1.75 14.12
C GLN A 140 1.79 3.24 14.49
N SER A 141 1.78 3.55 15.79
CA SER A 141 1.82 4.92 16.31
C SER A 141 3.22 5.26 16.83
N SER A 142 4.21 5.29 15.93
CA SER A 142 5.60 5.65 16.22
C SER A 142 6.04 6.90 15.45
N ASP A 143 7.20 7.47 15.79
CA ASP A 143 7.77 8.60 15.06
C ASP A 143 8.40 8.14 13.75
N TRP A 144 7.59 8.12 12.69
CA TRP A 144 8.05 7.87 11.32
C TRP A 144 8.79 9.07 10.71
N GLY A 145 8.70 10.26 11.32
CA GLY A 145 9.36 11.46 10.85
C GLY A 145 10.89 11.41 10.95
N ASN A 146 11.43 10.56 11.83
CA ASN A 146 12.85 10.28 11.97
C ASN A 146 13.29 9.12 11.05
N ALA A 147 13.02 9.26 9.75
CA ALA A 147 13.22 8.20 8.76
C ALA A 147 14.66 7.68 8.71
N GLU A 148 15.67 8.52 8.96
CA GLU A 148 17.09 8.12 8.96
C GLU A 148 17.45 7.17 10.13
N ASN A 149 16.63 7.12 11.19
CA ASN A 149 16.91 6.34 12.40
C ASN A 149 15.75 5.41 12.79
N LEU A 150 15.17 4.73 11.80
CA LEU A 150 14.12 3.74 12.04
C LEU A 150 14.64 2.58 12.90
N SER A 151 13.88 2.26 13.95
CA SER A 151 14.19 1.14 14.83
C SER A 151 13.96 -0.22 14.14
N PRO A 152 14.62 -1.31 14.59
CA PRO A 152 14.34 -2.65 14.09
C PRO A 152 12.86 -3.06 14.21
N GLN A 153 12.17 -2.57 15.24
CA GLN A 153 10.74 -2.79 15.46
C GLN A 153 9.89 -2.09 14.40
N GLN A 154 10.20 -0.83 14.06
CA GLN A 154 9.54 -0.11 12.98
C GLN A 154 9.75 -0.80 11.63
N LEU A 155 10.98 -1.21 11.31
CA LEU A 155 11.28 -1.93 10.07
C LEU A 155 10.56 -3.28 10.00
N SER A 156 10.49 -4.01 11.12
CA SER A 156 9.75 -5.28 11.19
C SER A 156 8.24 -5.09 11.04
N TYR A 157 7.69 -4.02 11.61
CA TYR A 157 6.28 -3.66 11.45
C TYR A 157 5.97 -3.32 9.98
N ALA A 158 6.73 -2.39 9.41
CA ALA A 158 6.62 -1.94 8.02
C ALA A 158 6.73 -3.12 7.03
N ALA A 159 7.63 -4.08 7.28
CA ALA A 159 7.75 -5.28 6.46
C ALA A 159 6.49 -6.14 6.47
N ASN A 160 5.85 -6.27 7.63
CA ASN A 160 4.71 -7.15 7.83
C ASN A 160 3.41 -6.60 7.23
N ASP A 161 3.30 -5.28 7.10
CA ASP A 161 2.11 -4.66 6.50
C ASP A 161 1.99 -4.92 4.98
N VAL A 162 3.11 -5.14 4.28
CA VAL A 162 3.11 -5.49 2.85
C VAL A 162 3.23 -6.98 2.55
N ARG A 163 3.94 -7.75 3.38
CA ARG A 163 4.35 -9.14 3.09
C ARG A 163 3.21 -10.07 2.70
N TYR A 164 2.03 -9.87 3.27
CA TYR A 164 0.91 -10.79 3.13
C TYR A 164 -0.14 -10.34 2.10
N LEU A 165 -0.02 -9.12 1.55
CA LEU A 165 -1.08 -8.51 0.74
C LEU A 165 -1.34 -9.27 -0.57
N ILE A 166 -0.31 -9.82 -1.21
CA ILE A 166 -0.47 -10.56 -2.47
C ILE A 166 -1.21 -11.89 -2.22
N GLY A 167 -0.89 -12.61 -1.14
CA GLY A 167 -1.62 -13.82 -0.72
C GLY A 167 -3.09 -13.52 -0.37
N VAL A 168 -3.32 -12.44 0.37
CA VAL A 168 -4.66 -11.94 0.70
C VAL A 168 -5.44 -11.58 -0.56
N ARG A 169 -4.82 -10.89 -1.53
CA ARG A 169 -5.43 -10.58 -2.83
C ARG A 169 -5.91 -11.85 -3.52
N ALA A 170 -5.10 -12.90 -3.59
CA ALA A 170 -5.47 -14.14 -4.27
C ALA A 170 -6.73 -14.77 -3.64
N LYS A 171 -6.78 -14.86 -2.31
CA LYS A 171 -7.92 -15.42 -1.57
C LYS A 171 -9.19 -14.57 -1.72
N LEU A 172 -9.07 -13.25 -1.61
CA LEU A 172 -10.20 -12.35 -1.82
C LEU A 172 -10.71 -12.38 -3.26
N THR A 173 -9.81 -12.46 -4.24
CA THR A 173 -10.20 -12.60 -5.65
C THR A 173 -11.01 -13.87 -5.89
N ALA A 174 -10.59 -15.00 -5.31
CA ALA A 174 -11.33 -16.25 -5.39
C ALA A 174 -12.73 -16.14 -4.75
N MET A 175 -12.84 -15.51 -3.58
CA MET A 175 -14.12 -15.26 -2.94
C MET A 175 -15.02 -14.34 -3.78
N LEU A 176 -14.49 -13.23 -4.29
CA LEU A 176 -15.24 -12.29 -5.13
C LEU A 176 -15.78 -12.96 -6.39
N LYS A 177 -14.97 -13.82 -7.05
CA LYS A 177 -15.40 -14.59 -8.21
C LYS A 177 -16.49 -15.60 -7.86
N ARG A 178 -16.34 -16.34 -6.75
CA ARG A 178 -17.34 -17.29 -6.25
C ARG A 178 -18.70 -16.62 -5.99
N GLU A 179 -18.68 -15.41 -5.41
CA GLU A 179 -19.88 -14.65 -5.06
C GLU A 179 -20.42 -13.77 -6.21
N GLY A 180 -19.80 -13.78 -7.40
CA GLY A 180 -20.23 -12.96 -8.54
C GLY A 180 -20.01 -11.45 -8.37
N ARG A 181 -19.05 -11.03 -7.53
CA ARG A 181 -18.78 -9.62 -7.18
C ARG A 181 -17.43 -9.10 -7.70
N TRP A 182 -16.75 -9.90 -8.53
CA TRP A 182 -15.42 -9.56 -9.05
C TRP A 182 -15.42 -8.30 -9.91
N GLU A 183 -16.33 -8.20 -10.86
CA GLU A 183 -16.43 -7.04 -11.77
C GLU A 183 -16.72 -5.74 -11.01
N LEU A 184 -17.65 -5.78 -10.05
CA LEU A 184 -17.92 -4.63 -9.18
C LEU A 184 -16.68 -4.20 -8.39
N ALA A 185 -15.91 -5.15 -7.86
CA ALA A 185 -14.68 -4.83 -7.14
C ALA A 185 -13.66 -4.13 -8.04
N GLN A 186 -13.51 -4.56 -9.30
CA GLN A 186 -12.63 -3.91 -10.27
C GLN A 186 -13.07 -2.46 -10.54
N GLN A 187 -14.36 -2.24 -10.80
CA GLN A 187 -14.91 -0.88 -10.98
C GLN A 187 -14.67 0.00 -9.74
N CYS A 188 -14.82 -0.55 -8.54
CA CYS A 188 -14.49 0.17 -7.31
C CYS A 188 -13.00 0.54 -7.22
N PHE A 189 -12.08 -0.31 -7.69
CA PHE A 189 -10.66 0.01 -7.71
C PHE A 189 -10.35 1.16 -8.68
N ASP A 190 -10.98 1.16 -9.85
CA ASP A 190 -10.81 2.20 -10.87
C ASP A 190 -11.33 3.57 -10.42
N CYS A 191 -12.26 3.61 -9.46
CA CYS A 191 -12.72 4.86 -8.84
C CYS A 191 -11.72 5.45 -7.81
N ILE A 192 -10.71 4.71 -7.34
CA ILE A 192 -9.80 5.20 -6.29
C ILE A 192 -9.09 6.49 -6.71
N PRO A 193 -8.49 6.61 -7.92
CA PRO A 193 -7.92 7.86 -8.38
C PRO A 193 -8.90 9.05 -8.37
N VAL A 194 -10.18 8.82 -8.64
CA VAL A 194 -11.21 9.88 -8.58
C VAL A 194 -11.41 10.35 -7.14
N PHE A 195 -11.58 9.43 -6.19
CA PHE A 195 -11.71 9.78 -4.77
C PHE A 195 -10.47 10.49 -4.23
N VAL A 196 -9.28 10.09 -4.67
CA VAL A 196 -8.03 10.77 -4.32
C VAL A 196 -8.03 12.22 -4.80
N SER A 197 -8.48 12.50 -6.03
CA SER A 197 -8.60 13.87 -6.52
C SER A 197 -9.61 14.69 -5.72
N LEU A 198 -10.72 14.07 -5.30
CA LEU A 198 -11.69 14.71 -4.40
C LEU A 198 -11.08 15.04 -3.04
N ASP A 199 -10.31 14.11 -2.45
CA ASP A 199 -9.63 14.32 -1.16
C ASP A 199 -8.63 15.47 -1.21
N ILE A 200 -7.81 15.53 -2.26
CA ILE A 200 -6.81 16.60 -2.45
C ILE A 200 -7.48 17.97 -2.60
N LEU A 201 -8.64 18.02 -3.24
CA LEU A 201 -9.42 19.25 -3.43
C LEU A 201 -10.36 19.54 -2.25
N SER A 202 -10.30 18.74 -1.18
CA SER A 202 -11.14 18.85 0.02
C SER A 202 -12.65 18.78 -0.26
N TYR A 203 -13.06 18.02 -1.27
CA TYR A 203 -14.48 17.71 -1.49
C TYR A 203 -14.91 16.54 -0.61
N GLU A 204 -15.94 16.76 0.19
CA GLU A 204 -16.56 15.74 1.04
C GLU A 204 -17.98 15.42 0.54
N ASN A 205 -18.45 14.21 0.83
CA ASN A 205 -19.85 13.81 0.65
C ASN A 205 -20.47 14.14 -0.72
N VAL A 206 -19.71 13.97 -1.81
CA VAL A 206 -20.11 14.36 -3.19
C VAL A 206 -21.38 13.69 -3.75
N PHE A 207 -21.96 12.76 -3.01
CA PHE A 207 -23.22 12.09 -3.35
C PHE A 207 -24.37 12.43 -2.37
N GLU A 208 -24.12 13.26 -1.36
CA GLU A 208 -25.13 13.76 -0.42
C GLU A 208 -25.73 15.09 -0.92
N HIS A 209 -26.93 15.44 -0.43
CA HIS A 209 -27.65 16.67 -0.76
C HIS A 209 -27.22 17.86 0.10
#